data_AF-A0A357XWB8-F1
#
_entry.id   AF-A0A357XWB8-F1
#
_cell.length_a   1.000
_cell.length_b   1.000
_cell.length_c   1.000
_cell.angle_alpha   90.00
_cell.angle_beta   90.00
_cell.angle_gamma   90.00
#
_symmetry.space_group_name_H-M   'P 1'
#
loop_
_entity.id
_entity.type
_entity.pdbx_description
1 polymer ?
#
loop_
_entity_poly.entity_id
_entity_poly.type
_entity_poly.pdbx_seq_one_letter_code
_entity_poly.pdbx_strand_id
1 'polypeptide(L)'
;MFEPDQYELLDFGEGRRLERFGPLILNRPCPAVEGTRKNDPALWNEIDAVFVPDSRDNYARDDDVRDNDARDRRTGTGHARGCWKSVLTDPPSRWMIGANMPTVPPFPLVFELKLTPFGHVGLFPEHALDWIKIGALLAAHPGARVLNLFAYTGGGTLAAA
;
A
#
# COMPACT_ATOMS: atom_id res chain seq x y z
N MET A 1 -13.13 -11.54 1.30
CA MET A 1 -12.34 -10.47 0.66
C MET A 1 -12.05 -9.43 1.75
N PHE A 2 -11.47 -8.26 1.43
CA PHE A 2 -11.61 -7.13 2.35
C PHE A 2 -13.07 -6.69 2.34
N GLU A 3 -13.65 -6.49 3.51
CA GLU A 3 -14.92 -5.78 3.65
C GLU A 3 -14.66 -4.27 3.48
N PRO A 4 -15.66 -3.46 3.09
CA PRO A 4 -15.46 -2.03 2.83
C PRO A 4 -14.89 -1.25 4.02
N ASP A 5 -15.21 -1.66 5.25
CA ASP A 5 -14.65 -1.07 6.48
C ASP A 5 -13.18 -1.45 6.72
N GLN A 6 -12.66 -2.47 6.03
CA GLN A 6 -11.26 -2.92 6.12
C GLN A 6 -10.39 -2.31 5.02
N TYR A 7 -10.86 -2.30 3.77
CA TYR A 7 -10.22 -1.61 2.67
C TYR A 7 -11.20 -1.20 1.58
N GLU A 8 -11.07 0.03 1.10
CA GLU A 8 -11.85 0.55 -0.02
C GLU A 8 -11.08 1.66 -0.74
N LEU A 9 -11.11 1.66 -2.08
CA LEU A 9 -10.72 2.84 -2.87
C LEU A 9 -11.97 3.75 -2.97
N LEU A 10 -11.94 4.89 -2.31
CA LEU A 10 -13.08 5.80 -2.19
C LEU A 10 -13.21 6.73 -3.39
N ASP A 11 -12.10 7.36 -3.81
CA ASP A 11 -12.05 8.25 -4.96
C ASP A 11 -10.62 8.39 -5.50
N PHE A 12 -10.46 8.96 -6.69
CA PHE A 12 -9.17 9.29 -7.28
C PHE A 12 -9.29 10.46 -8.25
N GLY A 13 -8.19 11.18 -8.44
CA GLY A 13 -8.12 12.32 -9.35
C GLY A 13 -7.08 13.33 -8.89
N GLU A 14 -6.74 14.25 -9.78
CA GLU A 14 -5.78 15.33 -9.55
C GLU A 14 -4.44 14.79 -9.01
N GLY A 15 -4.03 13.63 -9.51
CA GLY A 15 -2.75 13.01 -9.18
C GLY A 15 -2.72 12.34 -7.80
N ARG A 16 -3.90 12.10 -7.21
CA ARG A 16 -4.09 11.50 -5.88
C ARG A 16 -5.09 10.34 -5.93
N ARG A 17 -5.01 9.47 -4.93
CA ARG A 17 -6.02 8.46 -4.59
C ARG A 17 -6.42 8.60 -3.13
N LEU A 18 -7.69 8.35 -2.85
CA LEU A 18 -8.31 8.40 -1.54
C LEU A 18 -8.73 6.98 -1.17
N GLU A 19 -8.15 6.43 -0.11
CA GLU A 19 -8.32 5.02 0.26
C GLU A 19 -8.62 4.87 1.75
N ARG A 20 -9.55 3.99 2.08
CA ARG A 20 -9.77 3.52 3.44
C ARG A 20 -8.88 2.32 3.73
N PHE A 21 -8.25 2.33 4.90
CA PHE A 21 -7.53 1.21 5.49
C PHE A 21 -7.97 1.05 6.95
N GLY A 22 -9.02 0.26 7.19
CA GLY A 22 -9.61 0.14 8.50
C GLY A 22 -10.15 1.49 9.00
N PRO A 23 -9.68 1.97 10.16
CA PRO A 23 -10.17 3.22 10.73
C PRO A 23 -9.67 4.47 10.02
N LEU A 24 -8.70 4.37 9.09
CA LEU A 24 -8.04 5.52 8.48
C LEU A 24 -8.45 5.74 7.03
N ILE A 25 -8.72 6.98 6.67
CA ILE A 25 -8.85 7.46 5.29
C ILE A 25 -7.57 8.21 4.91
N LEU A 26 -6.87 7.70 3.90
CA LEU A 26 -5.55 8.16 3.50
C LEU A 26 -5.59 8.79 2.11
N ASN A 27 -4.96 9.95 1.97
CA ASN A 27 -4.73 10.62 0.69
C ASN A 27 -3.27 10.39 0.25
N ARG A 28 -3.10 9.67 -0.86
CA ARG A 28 -1.78 9.25 -1.35
C ARG A 28 -1.54 9.70 -2.80
N PRO A 29 -0.28 9.93 -3.20
CA PRO A 29 0.08 10.11 -4.60
C PRO A 29 -0.39 8.98 -5.51
N CYS A 30 -0.94 9.37 -6.67
CA CYS A 30 -1.25 8.50 -7.80
C CYS A 30 -1.07 9.29 -9.11
N PRO A 31 0.16 9.46 -9.63
CA PRO A 31 0.42 10.27 -10.82
C PRO A 31 -0.36 9.82 -12.07
N ALA A 32 -0.75 8.54 -12.13
CA ALA A 32 -1.53 7.97 -13.23
C ALA A 32 -2.91 8.64 -13.42
N VAL A 33 -3.40 9.39 -12.43
CA VAL A 33 -4.71 10.07 -12.46
C VAL A 33 -4.59 11.60 -12.37
N GLU A 34 -3.45 12.18 -12.78
CA GLU A 34 -3.24 13.64 -12.76
C GLU A 34 -4.24 14.41 -13.63
N GLY A 35 -4.56 13.89 -14.82
CA GLY A 35 -5.53 14.49 -15.74
C GLY A 35 -6.99 14.19 -15.42
N THR A 36 -7.28 13.43 -14.37
CA THR A 36 -8.63 13.00 -14.00
C THR A 36 -9.16 13.89 -12.88
N ARG A 37 -10.40 14.38 -12.99
CA ARG A 37 -11.04 15.09 -11.88
C ARG A 37 -11.52 14.11 -10.82
N LYS A 38 -11.48 14.54 -9.56
CA LYS A 38 -12.13 13.85 -8.44
C LYS A 38 -13.62 13.69 -8.73
N ASN A 39 -14.14 12.48 -8.53
CA ASN A 39 -15.55 12.21 -8.79
C ASN A 39 -16.44 12.76 -7.66
N ASP A 40 -15.98 12.63 -6.42
CA ASP A 40 -16.69 13.16 -5.25
C ASP A 40 -15.71 13.98 -4.37
N PRO A 41 -15.59 15.29 -4.66
CA PRO A 41 -14.73 16.17 -3.88
C PRO A 41 -15.07 16.24 -2.38
N ALA A 42 -16.31 15.92 -1.98
CA ALA A 42 -16.72 16.01 -0.58
C ALA A 42 -16.01 14.97 0.30
N LEU A 43 -15.79 13.75 -0.22
CA LEU A 43 -15.08 12.67 0.48
C LEU A 43 -13.65 13.05 0.88
N TRP A 44 -13.02 13.98 0.15
CA TRP A 44 -11.64 14.43 0.44
C TRP A 44 -11.54 15.31 1.69
N ASN A 45 -12.67 15.74 2.27
CA ASN A 45 -12.70 16.43 3.56
C ASN A 45 -12.67 15.46 4.76
N GLU A 46 -12.82 14.15 4.52
CA GLU A 46 -12.84 13.11 5.56
C GLU A 46 -11.46 12.47 5.81
N ILE A 47 -10.39 13.04 5.24
CA ILE A 47 -9.04 12.50 5.32
C ILE A 47 -8.47 12.53 6.74
N ASP A 48 -7.89 11.42 7.18
CA ASP A 48 -7.14 11.34 8.42
C ASP A 48 -5.69 11.77 8.22
N ALA A 49 -5.06 11.35 7.12
CA ALA A 49 -3.68 11.70 6.82
C ALA A 49 -3.37 11.82 5.32
N VAL A 50 -2.42 12.69 5.00
CA VAL A 50 -1.92 12.94 3.64
C VAL A 50 -0.43 12.64 3.56
N PHE A 51 -0.01 11.87 2.56
CA PHE A 51 1.41 11.72 2.27
C PHE A 51 1.92 12.84 1.36
N VAL A 52 2.98 13.51 1.80
CA VAL A 52 3.65 14.60 1.07
C VAL A 52 5.07 14.14 0.73
N PRO A 53 5.37 13.85 -0.55
CA PRO A 53 6.73 13.56 -1.00
C PRO A 53 7.67 14.74 -0.74
N ASP A 54 8.93 14.45 -0.46
CA ASP A 54 9.98 15.46 -0.36
C ASP A 54 10.21 16.09 -1.74
N SER A 55 10.34 17.42 -1.76
CA SER A 55 10.45 18.22 -2.98
C SER A 55 11.74 18.00 -3.79
N ARG A 56 12.68 17.17 -3.29
CA ARG A 56 13.99 16.93 -3.93
C ARG A 56 14.01 15.79 -4.93
N ASP A 57 12.99 14.93 -4.93
CA ASP A 57 12.98 13.72 -5.77
C ASP A 57 12.12 13.89 -7.05
N ASN A 58 11.71 15.12 -7.36
CA ASN A 58 11.11 15.44 -8.66
C ASN A 58 12.18 15.35 -9.74
N TYR A 59 12.33 14.18 -10.37
CA TYR A 59 12.94 14.01 -11.69
C TYR A 59 14.23 14.81 -11.90
N ALA A 60 15.25 14.60 -11.06
CA ALA A 60 16.61 14.81 -11.55
C ALA A 60 16.83 13.75 -12.64
N ARG A 61 16.75 14.17 -13.92
CA ARG A 61 17.31 13.38 -15.01
C ARG A 61 18.74 13.04 -14.62
N ASP A 62 19.10 11.76 -14.71
CA ASP A 62 20.40 11.17 -14.39
C ASP A 62 21.56 11.68 -15.26
N ASP A 63 21.68 13.00 -15.51
CA ASP A 63 22.66 13.52 -16.45
C ASP A 63 23.75 14.41 -15.84
N ASP A 64 23.66 14.88 -14.59
CA ASP A 64 24.71 15.78 -14.07
C ASP A 64 24.87 15.74 -12.55
N VAL A 65 25.56 14.74 -11.99
CA VAL A 65 26.51 14.97 -10.89
C VAL A 65 27.57 13.84 -10.85
N ARG A 66 28.80 14.15 -11.29
CA ARG A 66 29.99 13.42 -10.84
C ARG A 66 30.34 13.91 -9.44
N ASP A 67 29.82 13.26 -8.41
CA ASP A 67 30.32 13.46 -7.04
C ASP A 67 30.91 12.17 -6.47
N ASN A 68 32.09 12.36 -5.86
CA ASN A 68 33.14 11.36 -5.71
C ASN A 68 33.26 10.87 -4.25
N ASP A 69 32.18 10.92 -3.48
CA ASP A 69 32.18 10.48 -2.08
C ASP A 69 31.38 9.19 -1.89
N ALA A 70 32.11 8.07 -1.94
CA ALA A 70 31.58 6.71 -2.08
C ALA A 70 31.21 6.03 -0.75
N ARG A 71 30.75 6.77 0.27
CA ARG A 71 30.47 6.19 1.60
C ARG A 71 28.99 6.06 1.97
N ASP A 72 28.06 6.70 1.26
CA ASP A 72 26.63 6.69 1.61
C ASP A 72 25.71 5.96 0.59
N ARG A 73 26.29 5.22 -0.36
CA ARG A 73 25.52 4.59 -1.47
C ARG A 73 24.94 3.20 -1.17
N ARG A 74 24.99 2.69 0.07
CA ARG A 74 24.63 1.29 0.36
C ARG A 74 23.16 1.01 0.73
N THR A 75 22.26 2.00 0.68
CA THR A 75 20.82 1.78 0.93
C THR A 75 19.89 2.45 -0.09
N GLY A 76 20.41 2.84 -1.26
CA GLY A 76 19.65 3.53 -2.30
C GLY A 76 18.61 2.63 -2.99
N THR A 77 17.47 2.41 -2.34
CA THR A 77 16.24 2.14 -3.08
C THR A 77 15.75 3.50 -3.57
N GLY A 78 15.66 3.70 -4.88
CA GLY A 78 15.27 4.98 -5.51
C GLY A 78 13.80 5.38 -5.30
N HIS A 79 13.25 5.18 -4.10
CA HIS A 79 11.90 5.58 -3.76
C HIS A 79 11.93 6.96 -3.13
N ALA A 80 11.18 7.89 -3.72
CA ALA A 80 11.01 9.23 -3.16
C ALA A 80 10.54 9.14 -1.71
N ARG A 81 11.28 9.77 -0.79
CA ARG A 81 10.89 9.86 0.62
C ARG A 81 9.88 10.99 0.81
N GLY A 82 9.26 11.04 1.98
CA GLY A 82 8.33 12.09 2.36
C GLY A 82 7.83 11.96 3.78
N CYS A 83 6.82 12.75 4.12
CA CYS A 83 6.19 12.77 5.43
C CYS A 83 4.68 12.60 5.34
N TRP A 84 4.11 12.02 6.39
CA TRP A 84 2.66 12.00 6.60
C TRP A 84 2.26 13.23 7.41
N LYS A 85 1.19 13.89 6.98
CA LYS A 85 0.55 14.99 7.71
C LYS A 85 -0.82 14.54 8.18
N SER A 86 -1.02 14.53 9.49
CA SER A 86 -2.33 14.33 10.14
C SER A 86 -3.28 15.49 9.78
N VAL A 87 -4.56 15.20 9.56
CA VAL A 87 -5.58 16.19 9.20
C VAL A 87 -6.74 16.17 10.20
N LEU A 88 -7.60 15.17 10.16
CA LEU A 88 -8.74 15.07 11.09
C LEU A 88 -8.38 14.37 12.40
N THR A 89 -7.54 13.35 12.33
CA THR A 89 -7.14 12.54 13.49
C THR A 89 -5.63 12.41 13.55
N ASP A 90 -5.10 12.03 14.71
CA ASP A 90 -3.71 11.57 14.81
C ASP A 90 -3.68 10.05 14.58
N PRO A 91 -3.11 9.57 13.46
CA PRO A 91 -3.12 8.15 13.16
C PRO A 91 -2.32 7.36 14.21
N PRO A 92 -2.79 6.16 14.60
CA PRO A 92 -2.00 5.31 15.47
C PRO A 92 -0.70 4.90 14.77
N SER A 93 0.36 4.65 15.55
CA SER A 93 1.65 4.21 15.00
C SER A 93 1.54 2.93 14.18
N ARG A 94 0.58 2.07 14.52
CA ARG A 94 0.23 0.81 13.84
C ARG A 94 -1.25 0.52 14.03
N TRP A 95 -1.87 -0.18 13.07
CA TRP A 95 -3.23 -0.67 13.18
C TRP A 95 -3.40 -1.99 12.42
N MET A 96 -4.47 -2.72 12.69
CA MET A 96 -4.75 -4.00 12.06
C MET A 96 -5.91 -3.86 11.08
N ILE A 97 -5.83 -4.55 9.94
CA ILE A 97 -6.98 -4.79 9.07
C ILE A 97 -7.08 -6.28 8.71
N GLY A 98 -8.28 -6.75 8.41
CA GLY A 98 -8.57 -8.13 8.07
C GLY A 98 -9.09 -8.33 6.65
N ALA A 99 -8.77 -9.48 6.05
CA ALA A 99 -9.40 -9.99 4.85
C ALA A 99 -9.90 -11.41 5.06
N ASN A 100 -11.14 -11.67 4.70
CA ASN A 100 -11.71 -13.01 4.74
C ASN A 100 -11.27 -13.79 3.48
N MET A 101 -10.56 -14.91 3.63
CA MET A 101 -10.25 -15.78 2.49
C MET A 101 -11.39 -16.79 2.30
N PRO A 102 -12.10 -16.80 1.15
CA PRO A 102 -13.17 -17.74 0.85
C PRO A 102 -12.60 -19.10 0.38
N THR A 103 -11.53 -19.57 1.02
CA THR A 103 -10.95 -20.89 0.81
C THR A 103 -11.77 -21.96 1.55
N VAL A 104 -11.37 -23.24 1.44
CA VAL A 104 -11.96 -24.34 2.20
C VAL A 104 -10.88 -25.02 3.05
N PRO A 105 -10.89 -24.88 4.39
CA PRO A 105 -11.78 -24.02 5.17
C PRO A 105 -11.49 -22.52 4.95
N PRO A 106 -12.46 -21.63 5.21
CA PRO A 106 -12.22 -20.19 5.19
C PRO A 106 -11.36 -19.81 6.39
N PHE A 107 -10.46 -18.85 6.20
CA PHE A 107 -9.65 -18.31 7.28
C PHE A 107 -9.42 -16.81 7.11
N PRO A 108 -9.31 -16.05 8.20
CA PRO A 108 -8.97 -14.64 8.14
C PRO A 108 -7.47 -14.46 7.91
N LEU A 109 -7.10 -13.53 7.03
CA LEU A 109 -5.77 -12.93 7.00
C LEU A 109 -5.83 -11.60 7.73
N VAL A 110 -4.92 -11.37 8.67
CA VAL A 110 -4.85 -10.13 9.45
C VAL A 110 -3.49 -9.50 9.23
N PHE A 111 -3.48 -8.21 8.91
CA PHE A 111 -2.28 -7.45 8.54
C PHE A 111 -2.08 -6.29 9.48
N GLU A 112 -0.85 -6.14 9.97
CA GLU A 112 -0.42 -4.92 10.67
C GLU A 112 0.07 -3.90 9.65
N LEU A 113 -0.54 -2.72 9.67
CA LEU A 113 -0.19 -1.59 8.82
C LEU A 113 0.52 -0.50 9.62
N LYS A 114 1.27 0.34 8.93
CA LYS A 114 1.89 1.54 9.47
C LYS A 114 2.12 2.59 8.38
N LEU A 115 2.09 3.86 8.75
CA LEU A 115 2.47 4.94 7.85
C LEU A 115 4.00 4.97 7.69
N THR A 116 4.50 4.67 6.48
CA THR A 116 5.95 4.62 6.19
C THR A 116 6.45 5.92 5.56
N PRO A 117 7.75 6.25 5.65
CA PRO A 117 8.32 7.45 5.01
C PRO A 117 8.31 7.38 3.47
N PHE A 118 7.83 6.29 2.86
CA PHE A 118 7.75 6.10 1.42
C PHE A 118 6.31 6.16 0.89
N GLY A 119 5.33 6.48 1.75
CA GLY A 119 3.93 6.64 1.36
C GLY A 119 3.13 5.33 1.19
N HIS A 120 3.76 4.16 1.31
CA HIS A 120 3.03 2.89 1.42
C HIS A 120 2.65 2.57 2.87
N VAL A 121 1.67 1.68 3.05
CA VAL A 121 1.15 1.31 4.38
C VAL A 121 1.53 -0.10 4.84
N GLY A 122 2.24 -0.87 4.02
CA GLY A 122 2.59 -2.26 4.34
C GLY A 122 1.70 -3.30 3.67
N LEU A 123 0.83 -2.91 2.74
CA LEU A 123 -0.09 -3.83 2.08
C LEU A 123 -0.45 -3.36 0.67
N PHE A 124 -0.72 -4.32 -0.21
CA PHE A 124 -1.26 -4.13 -1.56
C PHE A 124 -2.57 -4.93 -1.69
N PRO A 125 -3.71 -4.35 -1.26
CA PRO A 125 -4.99 -5.04 -1.21
C PRO A 125 -5.50 -5.54 -2.57
N GLU A 126 -5.05 -4.94 -3.67
CA GLU A 126 -5.35 -5.35 -5.04
C GLU A 126 -4.93 -6.80 -5.34
N HIS A 127 -3.93 -7.33 -4.62
CA HIS A 127 -3.49 -8.73 -4.76
C HIS A 127 -4.36 -9.73 -4.00
N ALA A 128 -5.38 -9.29 -3.25
CA ALA A 128 -6.26 -10.19 -2.51
C ALA A 128 -6.89 -11.26 -3.41
N LEU A 129 -7.25 -10.91 -4.64
CA LEU A 129 -7.81 -11.89 -5.57
C LEU A 129 -6.80 -12.98 -5.96
N ASP A 130 -5.51 -12.63 -6.04
CA ASP A 130 -4.45 -13.61 -6.31
C ASP A 130 -4.20 -14.51 -5.10
N TRP A 131 -4.29 -13.98 -3.89
CA TRP A 131 -4.23 -14.77 -2.65
C TRP A 131 -5.33 -15.83 -2.59
N ILE A 132 -6.56 -15.47 -3.00
CA ILE A 132 -7.68 -16.42 -3.10
C ILE A 132 -7.35 -17.54 -4.09
N LYS A 133 -6.78 -17.21 -5.26
CA LYS A 133 -6.36 -18.19 -6.27
C LYS A 133 -5.26 -19.11 -5.73
N ILE A 134 -4.27 -18.57 -5.01
CA ILE A 134 -3.20 -19.36 -4.38
C ILE A 134 -3.81 -20.40 -3.43
N GLY A 135 -4.69 -19.98 -2.51
CA GLY A 135 -5.35 -20.90 -1.57
C GLY A 135 -6.16 -21.98 -2.29
N ALA A 136 -6.91 -21.63 -3.34
CA ALA A 136 -7.68 -22.59 -4.12
C ALA A 136 -6.78 -23.60 -4.87
N LEU A 137 -5.66 -23.16 -5.44
CA LEU A 137 -4.69 -24.03 -6.13
C LEU A 137 -4.03 -25.01 -5.16
N LEU A 138 -3.67 -24.56 -3.96
CA LEU A 138 -3.05 -25.42 -2.94
C LEU A 138 -4.02 -26.44 -2.37
N ALA A 139 -5.29 -26.06 -2.17
CA ALA A 139 -6.34 -27.01 -1.79
C ALA A 139 -6.50 -28.14 -2.82
N ALA A 140 -6.34 -27.84 -4.12
CA ALA A 140 -6.36 -28.82 -5.20
C ALA A 140 -5.06 -29.64 -5.33
N HIS A 141 -3.96 -29.22 -4.70
CA HIS A 141 -2.64 -29.84 -4.80
C HIS A 141 -1.99 -30.06 -3.42
N PRO A 142 -2.51 -31.01 -2.62
CA PRO A 142 -1.94 -31.33 -1.31
C PRO A 142 -0.44 -31.67 -1.39
N GLY A 143 0.36 -31.03 -0.54
CA GLY A 143 1.82 -31.24 -0.49
C GLY A 143 2.63 -30.41 -1.50
N ALA A 144 2.01 -29.50 -2.25
CA ALA A 144 2.71 -28.53 -3.07
C ALA A 144 3.67 -27.66 -2.24
N ARG A 145 4.80 -27.28 -2.84
CA ARG A 145 5.80 -26.37 -2.23
C ARG A 145 5.72 -25.03 -2.92
N VAL A 146 5.63 -23.95 -2.14
CA VAL A 146 5.48 -22.59 -2.65
C VAL A 146 6.78 -21.82 -2.44
N LEU A 147 7.23 -21.12 -3.49
CA LEU A 147 8.30 -20.13 -3.42
C LEU A 147 7.69 -18.76 -3.71
N ASN A 148 7.69 -17.88 -2.72
CA ASN A 148 7.21 -16.50 -2.86
C ASN A 148 8.40 -15.53 -2.93
N LEU A 149 8.79 -15.12 -4.13
CA LEU A 149 9.86 -14.13 -4.36
C LEU A 149 9.28 -12.71 -4.28
N PHE A 150 10.08 -11.77 -3.76
CA PHE A 150 9.64 -10.39 -3.53
C PHE A 150 8.39 -10.30 -2.64
N ALA A 151 8.35 -11.16 -1.61
CA ALA A 151 7.18 -11.39 -0.76
C ALA A 151 6.68 -10.18 0.03
N TYR A 152 7.45 -9.09 0.10
CA TYR A 152 7.13 -7.86 0.83
C TYR A 152 6.73 -8.17 2.28
N THR A 153 5.54 -7.73 2.73
CA THR A 153 4.98 -8.00 4.06
C THR A 153 4.34 -9.37 4.20
N GLY A 154 4.39 -10.20 3.15
CA GLY A 154 4.08 -11.63 3.23
C GLY A 154 2.64 -12.02 2.94
N GLY A 155 1.78 -11.16 2.39
CA GLY A 155 0.38 -11.51 2.10
C GLY A 155 0.21 -12.77 1.24
N GLY A 156 1.01 -12.92 0.19
CA GLY A 156 1.03 -14.15 -0.62
C GLY A 156 1.57 -15.37 0.12
N THR A 157 2.48 -15.18 1.08
CA THR A 157 3.01 -16.26 1.92
C THR A 157 1.96 -16.73 2.92
N LEU A 158 1.24 -15.81 3.56
CA LEU A 158 0.16 -16.14 4.48
C LEU A 158 -1.01 -16.83 3.77
N ALA A 159 -1.31 -16.41 2.54
CA ALA A 159 -2.33 -17.07 1.72
C ALA A 159 -1.93 -18.49 1.28
N ALA A 160 -0.63 -18.80 1.29
CA ALA A 160 -0.08 -20.08 0.90
C ALA A 160 0.17 -21.06 2.07
N ALA A 161 0.03 -20.59 3.31
CA ALA A 161 0.30 -21.35 4.53
C ALA A 161 -0.89 -22.22 4.93
#